data_AF-A0A6N6PMH6-F1
#
_entry.id   AF-A0A6N6PMH6-F1
#
_cell.length_a   1.000
_cell.length_b   1.000
_cell.length_c   1.000
_cell.angle_alpha   90.00
_cell.angle_beta   90.00
_cell.angle_gamma   90.00
#
_symmetry.space_group_name_H-M   'P 1'
#
loop_
_entity.id
_entity.type
_entity.pdbx_description
1 polymer ?
#
loop_
_entity_poly.entity_id
_entity_poly.type
_entity_poly.pdbx_seq_one_letter_code
_entity_poly.pdbx_strand_id
1 'polypeptide(L)'
;MNFSRARYFATFWLLAHCAGTGMSARASEVIEPPFNLKWSEPALRLEEALLGTSARIAERGKLSGGVEVWKVEGLPGIALQGVSFQLREGKLVAVELQYSKADWSAATYEDFLQNVRRRIEESHGPGQPITRQRETERGIVKTLVGHRWESAGSAIELYYFAAEDPKNVFRSVSLHYKGPASAPVGAAP
;
A
#
# COMPACT_ATOMS: atom_id res chain seq x y z
N MET A 1 46.20 13.65 -72.71
CA MET A 1 46.76 14.04 -71.39
C MET A 1 46.16 13.08 -70.36
N ASN A 2 46.76 11.91 -70.10
CA ASN A 2 47.91 11.57 -69.25
C ASN A 2 47.60 11.57 -67.73
N PHE A 3 47.93 10.43 -67.09
CA PHE A 3 48.15 10.18 -65.65
C PHE A 3 46.91 10.19 -64.72
N SER A 4 46.80 9.40 -63.65
CA SER A 4 47.61 8.30 -63.10
C SER A 4 46.77 7.59 -62.02
N ARG A 5 47.15 6.36 -61.70
CA ARG A 5 46.69 5.52 -60.58
C ARG A 5 47.08 6.12 -59.22
N ALA A 6 46.32 5.84 -58.16
CA ALA A 6 46.87 5.63 -56.82
C ALA A 6 45.91 4.80 -55.93
N ARG A 7 46.46 3.74 -55.32
CA ARG A 7 45.86 2.78 -54.38
C ARG A 7 46.32 3.16 -52.97
N TYR A 8 45.47 3.15 -51.94
CA TYR A 8 45.80 2.90 -50.51
C TYR A 8 44.47 2.55 -49.79
N PHE A 9 44.21 1.29 -49.42
CA PHE A 9 44.52 0.63 -48.13
C PHE A 9 44.06 1.39 -46.87
N ALA A 10 42.99 0.91 -46.22
CA ALA A 10 42.93 0.66 -44.77
C ALA A 10 41.55 0.08 -44.37
N THR A 11 41.54 -1.22 -44.07
CA THR A 11 40.55 -1.88 -43.22
C THR A 11 40.50 -1.25 -41.83
N PHE A 12 39.29 -1.01 -41.30
CA PHE A 12 39.05 -1.05 -39.86
C PHE A 12 37.70 -1.74 -39.61
N TRP A 13 37.78 -2.96 -39.08
CA TRP A 13 36.70 -3.66 -38.42
C TRP A 13 36.36 -2.92 -37.14
N LEU A 14 35.09 -2.63 -36.86
CA LEU A 14 34.61 -2.54 -35.50
C LEU A 14 33.24 -3.21 -35.36
N LEU A 15 33.28 -4.40 -34.78
CA LEU A 15 32.16 -5.07 -34.14
C LEU A 15 31.59 -4.17 -33.05
N ALA A 16 30.41 -3.60 -33.24
CA ALA A 16 29.61 -3.12 -32.13
C ALA A 16 28.94 -4.34 -31.48
N HIS A 17 29.63 -4.92 -30.49
CA HIS A 17 29.07 -5.94 -29.61
C HIS A 17 27.86 -5.36 -28.86
N CYS A 18 26.74 -6.06 -28.97
CA CYS A 18 25.59 -5.94 -28.11
C CYS A 18 26.00 -6.13 -26.64
N ALA A 19 25.98 -5.05 -25.87
CA ALA A 19 25.85 -5.13 -24.41
C ALA A 19 24.47 -4.59 -24.05
N GLY A 20 23.44 -5.37 -24.41
CA GLY A 20 22.12 -5.22 -23.81
C GLY A 20 22.27 -5.52 -22.32
N THR A 21 22.44 -4.47 -21.52
CA THR A 21 22.30 -4.56 -20.07
C THR A 21 20.85 -4.98 -19.85
N GLY A 22 20.66 -6.27 -19.57
CA GLY A 22 19.38 -6.81 -19.13
C GLY A 22 19.00 -6.07 -17.86
N MET A 23 18.16 -5.05 -18.01
CA MET A 23 17.41 -4.49 -16.92
C MET A 23 16.54 -5.65 -16.43
N SER A 24 16.98 -6.33 -15.37
CA SER A 24 16.15 -7.29 -14.68
C SER A 24 14.96 -6.50 -14.15
N ALA A 25 13.87 -6.49 -14.90
CA ALA A 25 12.59 -6.09 -14.39
C ALA A 25 12.33 -7.04 -13.22
N ARG A 26 12.50 -6.55 -11.99
CA ARG A 26 11.93 -7.25 -10.83
C ARG A 26 10.48 -7.49 -11.21
N ALA A 27 10.10 -8.75 -11.36
CA ALA A 27 8.70 -9.11 -11.45
C ALA A 27 8.01 -8.40 -10.28
N SER A 28 7.06 -7.53 -10.60
CA SER A 28 6.32 -6.75 -9.61
C SER A 28 5.71 -7.74 -8.63
N GLU A 29 6.26 -7.85 -7.43
CA GLU A 29 5.79 -8.81 -6.44
C GLU A 29 4.48 -8.30 -5.85
N VAL A 30 3.57 -9.23 -5.56
CA VAL A 30 2.31 -8.90 -4.89
C VAL A 30 2.64 -8.28 -3.53
N ILE A 31 2.09 -7.10 -3.25
CA ILE A 31 2.15 -6.51 -1.92
C ILE A 31 1.34 -7.39 -0.96
N GLU A 32 2.01 -8.02 -0.01
CA GLU A 32 1.40 -8.94 0.96
C GLU A 32 0.66 -8.20 2.08
N PRO A 33 -0.40 -8.80 2.66
CA PRO A 33 -1.05 -8.24 3.83
C PRO A 33 -0.11 -8.27 5.06
N PRO A 34 -0.37 -7.43 6.08
CA PRO A 34 0.40 -7.45 7.32
C PRO A 34 0.15 -8.75 8.12
N PHE A 35 0.87 -8.90 9.24
CA PHE A 35 0.73 -10.02 10.19
C PHE A 35 1.08 -11.40 9.61
N ASN A 36 1.90 -11.45 8.56
CA ASN A 36 2.33 -12.69 7.91
C ASN A 36 1.14 -13.52 7.36
N LEU A 37 0.04 -12.84 7.03
CA LEU A 37 -1.11 -13.41 6.33
C LEU A 37 -0.82 -13.53 4.83
N LYS A 38 -1.69 -14.23 4.11
CA LYS A 38 -1.71 -14.24 2.64
C LYS A 38 -3.10 -13.86 2.12
N TRP A 39 -3.11 -13.22 0.94
CA TRP A 39 -4.36 -12.96 0.25
C TRP A 39 -5.11 -14.26 -0.05
N SER A 40 -6.44 -14.19 -0.03
CA SER A 40 -7.32 -15.35 -0.21
C SER A 40 -7.24 -16.45 0.85
N GLU A 41 -6.50 -16.25 1.95
CA GLU A 41 -6.55 -17.17 3.08
C GLU A 41 -7.95 -17.22 3.71
N PRO A 42 -8.40 -18.39 4.17
CA PRO A 42 -9.71 -18.53 4.78
C PRO A 42 -9.75 -17.85 6.16
N ALA A 43 -10.95 -17.43 6.56
CA ALA A 43 -11.25 -16.82 7.85
C ALA A 43 -10.64 -17.58 9.05
N LEU A 44 -10.59 -18.92 8.98
CA LEU A 44 -10.00 -19.75 10.03
C LEU A 44 -8.51 -19.42 10.27
N ARG A 45 -7.73 -19.17 9.21
CA ARG A 45 -6.31 -18.77 9.34
C ARG A 45 -6.16 -17.42 9.99
N LEU A 46 -7.08 -16.50 9.73
CA LEU A 46 -7.14 -15.21 10.43
C LEU A 46 -7.43 -15.41 11.92
N GLU A 47 -8.41 -16.25 12.27
CA GLU A 47 -8.71 -16.55 13.67
C GLU A 47 -7.47 -17.15 14.36
N GLU A 48 -6.81 -18.12 13.74
CA GLU A 48 -5.56 -18.71 14.23
C GLU A 48 -4.43 -17.68 14.39
N ALA A 49 -4.29 -16.72 13.47
CA ALA A 49 -3.30 -15.66 13.57
C ALA A 49 -3.57 -14.69 14.73
N LEU A 50 -4.83 -14.57 15.15
CA LEU A 50 -5.21 -13.79 16.32
C LEU A 50 -5.02 -14.59 17.63
N LEU A 51 -5.09 -15.93 17.57
CA LEU A 51 -4.79 -16.80 18.71
C LEU A 51 -3.33 -16.61 19.16
N GLY A 52 -3.14 -16.32 20.45
CA GLY A 52 -1.81 -16.05 21.03
C GLY A 52 -1.44 -14.57 21.10
N THR A 53 -2.30 -13.68 20.61
CA THR A 53 -2.19 -12.23 20.85
C THR A 53 -3.16 -11.78 21.95
N SER A 54 -3.01 -10.54 22.43
CA SER A 54 -4.03 -9.88 23.28
C SER A 54 -5.23 -9.37 22.48
N ALA A 55 -5.30 -9.68 21.19
CA ALA A 55 -6.32 -9.15 20.31
C ALA A 55 -7.68 -9.81 20.56
N ARG A 56 -8.74 -9.04 20.33
CA ARG A 56 -10.12 -9.51 20.36
C ARG A 56 -10.88 -9.00 19.15
N ILE A 57 -11.81 -9.79 18.65
CA ILE A 57 -12.78 -9.33 17.65
C ILE A 57 -13.81 -8.47 18.38
N ALA A 58 -13.74 -7.16 18.20
CA ALA A 58 -14.63 -6.19 18.82
C ALA A 58 -15.98 -6.11 18.10
N GLU A 59 -15.98 -6.27 16.77
CA GLU A 59 -17.18 -6.15 15.95
C GLU A 59 -17.08 -7.04 14.70
N ARG A 60 -18.22 -7.60 14.27
CA ARG A 60 -18.38 -8.23 12.96
C ARG A 60 -19.53 -7.53 12.24
N GLY A 61 -19.31 -7.14 10.99
CA GLY A 61 -20.27 -6.44 10.15
C GLY A 61 -20.25 -6.95 8.71
N LYS A 62 -21.11 -6.36 7.87
CA LYS A 62 -21.15 -6.61 6.43
C LYS A 62 -21.23 -5.28 5.68
N LEU A 63 -20.41 -5.15 4.64
CA LEU A 63 -20.49 -4.08 3.65
C LEU A 63 -21.32 -4.55 2.45
N SER A 64 -21.65 -3.60 1.56
CA SER A 64 -22.28 -3.89 0.27
C SER A 64 -21.46 -4.90 -0.55
N GLY A 65 -22.14 -5.75 -1.32
CA GLY A 65 -21.48 -6.74 -2.18
C GLY A 65 -20.96 -7.97 -1.44
N GLY A 66 -21.50 -8.28 -0.25
CA GLY A 66 -21.21 -9.52 0.47
C GLY A 66 -19.84 -9.55 1.15
N VAL A 67 -19.21 -8.40 1.36
CA VAL A 67 -17.94 -8.30 2.08
C VAL A 67 -18.21 -8.29 3.59
N GLU A 68 -17.64 -9.24 4.30
CA GLU A 68 -17.64 -9.27 5.76
C GLU A 68 -16.51 -8.40 6.29
N VAL A 69 -16.75 -7.70 7.41
CA VAL A 69 -15.74 -6.86 8.06
C VAL A 69 -15.61 -7.28 9.50
N TRP A 70 -14.40 -7.62 9.92
CA TRP A 70 -14.09 -7.98 11.30
C TRP A 70 -13.19 -6.89 11.87
N LYS A 71 -13.68 -6.15 12.86
CA LYS A 71 -12.88 -5.15 13.58
C LYS A 71 -12.23 -5.82 14.78
N VAL A 72 -10.93 -5.64 14.88
CA VAL A 72 -10.06 -6.24 15.88
C VAL A 72 -9.35 -5.13 16.65
N GLU A 73 -9.35 -5.27 17.97
CA GLU A 73 -8.68 -4.35 18.89
C GLU A 73 -7.70 -5.13 19.77
N GLY A 74 -6.79 -4.43 20.44
CA GLY A 74 -5.86 -5.04 21.40
C GLY A 74 -4.64 -5.70 20.78
N LEU A 75 -4.39 -5.48 19.49
CA LEU A 75 -3.11 -5.85 18.87
C LEU A 75 -1.99 -4.93 19.38
N PRO A 76 -0.81 -5.47 19.72
CA PRO A 76 0.31 -4.67 20.18
C PRO A 76 0.85 -3.78 19.05
N GLY A 77 1.09 -2.51 19.35
CA GLY A 77 1.65 -1.57 18.38
C GLY A 77 1.65 -0.14 18.90
N ILE A 78 2.59 0.67 18.43
CA ILE A 78 2.61 2.10 18.77
C ILE A 78 1.41 2.76 18.10
N ALA A 79 0.54 3.36 18.93
CA ALA A 79 -0.65 4.11 18.50
C ALA A 79 -1.62 3.33 17.60
N LEU A 80 -1.51 2.00 17.50
CA LEU A 80 -2.45 1.16 16.77
C LEU A 80 -3.75 1.08 17.56
N GLN A 81 -4.78 1.74 17.05
CA GLN A 81 -6.09 1.80 17.70
C GLN A 81 -6.94 0.58 17.34
N GLY A 82 -6.87 0.14 16.09
CA GLY A 82 -7.66 -0.98 15.60
C GLY A 82 -7.19 -1.47 14.25
N VAL A 83 -7.63 -2.68 13.93
CA VAL A 83 -7.40 -3.34 12.65
C VAL A 83 -8.74 -3.82 12.10
N SER A 84 -9.01 -3.60 10.82
CA SER A 84 -10.16 -4.17 10.14
C SER A 84 -9.71 -5.20 9.11
N PHE A 85 -10.27 -6.41 9.18
CA PHE A 85 -10.09 -7.44 8.16
C PHE A 85 -11.34 -7.51 7.32
N GLN A 86 -11.19 -7.45 6.00
CA GLN A 86 -12.31 -7.60 5.07
C GLN A 86 -12.20 -8.94 4.37
N LEU A 87 -13.30 -9.70 4.41
CA LEU A 87 -13.40 -11.00 3.79
C LEU A 87 -14.49 -11.00 2.72
N ARG A 88 -14.22 -11.63 1.58
CA ARG A 88 -15.22 -11.93 0.56
C ARG A 88 -15.29 -13.44 0.42
N GLU A 89 -16.50 -14.00 0.50
CA GLU A 89 -16.69 -15.45 0.44
C GLU A 89 -15.82 -16.21 1.46
N GLY A 90 -15.66 -15.64 2.66
CA GLY A 90 -14.84 -16.20 3.73
C GLY A 90 -13.33 -16.12 3.53
N LYS A 91 -12.85 -15.37 2.52
CA LYS A 91 -11.42 -15.22 2.19
C LYS A 91 -10.93 -13.79 2.34
N LEU A 92 -9.71 -13.61 2.85
CA LEU A 92 -9.11 -12.29 3.07
C LEU A 92 -8.89 -11.52 1.75
N VAL A 93 -9.44 -10.30 1.69
CA VAL A 93 -9.30 -9.41 0.51
C VAL A 93 -8.76 -8.02 0.85
N ALA A 94 -8.89 -7.56 2.09
CA ALA A 94 -8.28 -6.31 2.53
C ALA A 94 -7.97 -6.30 4.03
N VAL A 95 -6.98 -5.49 4.41
CA VAL A 95 -6.65 -5.20 5.80
C VAL A 95 -6.48 -3.70 5.97
N GLU A 96 -7.13 -3.13 6.98
CA GLU A 96 -6.92 -1.74 7.39
C GLU A 96 -6.23 -1.69 8.75
N LEU A 97 -5.20 -0.85 8.87
CA LEU A 97 -4.57 -0.51 10.16
C LEU A 97 -4.90 0.95 10.47
N GLN A 98 -5.53 1.20 11.62
CA GLN A 98 -5.88 2.54 12.06
C GLN A 98 -5.00 2.97 13.23
N TYR A 99 -4.32 4.10 13.07
CA TYR A 99 -3.45 4.70 14.07
C TYR A 99 -4.02 6.02 14.56
N SER A 100 -4.16 6.14 15.88
CA SER A 100 -4.50 7.40 16.54
C SER A 100 -4.02 7.38 17.98
N LYS A 101 -3.55 8.53 18.44
CA LYS A 101 -3.16 8.80 19.82
C LYS A 101 -3.55 10.23 20.18
N ALA A 102 -4.28 10.40 21.29
CA ALA A 102 -4.82 11.69 21.69
C ALA A 102 -3.75 12.69 22.13
N ASP A 103 -2.64 12.21 22.70
CA ASP A 103 -1.51 13.01 23.17
C ASP A 103 -0.50 13.37 22.06
N TRP A 104 -0.72 12.92 20.81
CA TRP A 104 0.15 13.27 19.70
C TRP A 104 -0.14 14.66 19.14
N SER A 105 0.93 15.44 19.00
CA SER A 105 0.90 16.73 18.29
C SER A 105 0.75 16.53 16.78
N ALA A 106 0.37 17.58 16.06
CA ALA A 106 0.35 17.56 14.59
C ALA A 106 1.72 17.18 13.98
N ALA A 107 2.81 17.69 14.57
CA ALA A 107 4.17 17.35 14.14
C ALA A 107 4.48 15.86 14.34
N THR A 108 4.03 15.27 15.45
CA THR A 108 4.20 13.84 15.73
C THR A 108 3.45 12.97 14.72
N TYR A 109 2.25 13.37 14.32
CA TYR A 109 1.51 12.68 13.25
C TYR A 109 2.21 12.80 11.89
N GLU A 110 2.75 13.97 11.56
CA GLU A 110 3.52 14.17 10.33
C GLU A 110 4.78 13.29 10.31
N ASP A 111 5.55 13.28 11.39
CA ASP A 111 6.74 12.42 11.52
C ASP A 111 6.38 10.92 11.41
N PHE A 112 5.28 10.50 12.05
CA PHE A 112 4.79 9.14 11.93
C PHE A 112 4.41 8.81 10.48
N LEU A 113 3.65 9.69 9.81
CA LEU A 113 3.24 9.54 8.42
C LEU A 113 4.44 9.40 7.48
N GLN A 114 5.44 10.30 7.60
CA GLN A 114 6.65 10.26 6.78
C GLN A 114 7.46 8.98 7.03
N ASN A 115 7.54 8.51 8.28
CA ASN A 115 8.21 7.26 8.60
C ASN A 115 7.50 6.04 8.01
N VAL A 116 6.16 5.98 8.08
CA VAL A 116 5.37 4.92 7.44
C VAL A 116 5.56 4.94 5.93
N ARG A 117 5.42 6.11 5.32
CA ARG A 117 5.63 6.31 3.88
C ARG A 117 7.01 5.80 3.44
N ARG A 118 8.08 6.24 4.11
CA ARG A 118 9.45 5.85 3.79
C ARG A 118 9.65 4.33 3.85
N ARG A 119 9.11 3.66 4.87
CA ARG A 119 9.19 2.18 4.99
C ARG A 119 8.51 1.46 3.83
N ILE A 120 7.37 1.97 3.36
CA ILE A 120 6.68 1.41 2.20
C ILE A 120 7.51 1.66 0.92
N GLU A 121 8.06 2.87 0.78
CA GLU A 121 8.88 3.23 -0.37
C GLU A 121 10.19 2.44 -0.47
N GLU A 122 10.80 2.09 0.66
CA GLU A 122 11.96 1.19 0.73
C GLU A 122 11.67 -0.18 0.09
N SER A 123 10.43 -0.67 0.17
CA SER A 123 10.02 -1.99 -0.33
C SER A 123 9.39 -1.95 -1.73
N HIS A 124 8.63 -0.90 -2.03
CA HIS A 124 7.76 -0.82 -3.22
C HIS A 124 8.05 0.36 -4.14
N GLY A 125 9.11 1.14 -3.86
CA GLY A 125 9.43 2.35 -4.61
C GLY A 125 8.51 3.53 -4.29
N PRO A 126 8.67 4.67 -4.98
CA PRO A 126 7.93 5.89 -4.66
C PRO A 126 6.42 5.71 -4.86
N GLY A 127 5.63 6.22 -3.90
CA GLY A 127 4.17 6.21 -3.98
C GLY A 127 3.59 7.31 -4.86
N GLN A 128 2.38 7.10 -5.36
CA GLN A 128 1.62 8.11 -6.12
C GLN A 128 0.67 8.87 -5.19
N PRO A 129 0.59 10.21 -5.26
CA PRO A 129 -0.41 10.96 -4.52
C PRO A 129 -1.82 10.67 -5.05
N ILE A 130 -2.77 10.35 -4.16
CA ILE A 130 -4.18 10.11 -4.51
C ILE A 130 -4.99 11.39 -4.30
N THR A 131 -4.78 12.05 -3.15
CA THR A 131 -5.58 13.20 -2.74
C THR A 131 -4.78 14.11 -1.82
N ARG A 132 -5.07 15.41 -1.91
CA ARG A 132 -4.63 16.42 -0.95
C ARG A 132 -5.72 17.48 -0.88
N GLN A 133 -6.62 17.31 0.07
CA GLN A 133 -7.76 18.20 0.28
C GLN A 133 -7.63 18.89 1.63
N ARG A 134 -7.96 20.18 1.65
CA ARG A 134 -8.13 20.96 2.85
C ARG A 134 -9.36 21.83 2.68
N GLU A 135 -10.40 21.54 3.43
CA GLU A 135 -11.70 22.16 3.29
C GLU A 135 -12.17 22.67 4.65
N THR A 136 -12.95 23.76 4.65
CA THR A 136 -13.58 24.28 5.86
C THR A 136 -15.08 24.13 5.72
N GLU A 137 -15.70 23.38 6.61
CA GLU A 137 -17.14 23.13 6.61
C GLU A 137 -17.69 23.42 8.00
N ARG A 138 -18.63 24.36 8.10
CA ARG A 138 -19.31 24.74 9.36
C ARG A 138 -18.32 25.05 10.52
N GLY A 139 -17.20 25.69 10.21
CA GLY A 139 -16.16 26.05 11.18
C GLY A 139 -15.19 24.92 11.55
N ILE A 140 -15.32 23.75 10.93
CA ILE A 140 -14.39 22.62 11.08
C ILE A 140 -13.45 22.61 9.88
N VAL A 141 -12.15 22.63 10.14
CA VAL A 141 -11.13 22.45 9.11
C VAL A 141 -10.85 20.95 8.97
N LYS A 142 -11.16 20.40 7.79
CA LYS A 142 -10.88 19.02 7.42
C LYS A 142 -9.65 18.98 6.52
N THR A 143 -8.72 18.07 6.80
CA THR A 143 -7.54 17.81 5.96
C THR A 143 -7.49 16.32 5.63
N LEU A 144 -7.35 15.99 4.36
CA LEU A 144 -7.18 14.63 3.87
C LEU A 144 -5.99 14.58 2.91
N VAL A 145 -5.02 13.71 3.20
CA VAL A 145 -3.85 13.47 2.35
C VAL A 145 -3.74 11.97 2.11
N GLY A 146 -3.58 11.56 0.86
CA GLY A 146 -3.53 10.15 0.48
C GLY A 146 -2.39 9.83 -0.48
N HIS A 147 -1.73 8.69 -0.27
CA HIS A 147 -0.72 8.12 -1.17
C HIS A 147 -1.04 6.66 -1.48
N ARG A 148 -0.71 6.18 -2.68
CA ARG A 148 -0.91 4.80 -3.14
C ARG A 148 0.39 4.18 -3.63
N TRP A 149 0.58 2.91 -3.31
CA TRP A 149 1.53 2.02 -3.95
C TRP A 149 0.75 0.87 -4.56
N GLU A 150 1.11 0.46 -5.77
CA GLU A 150 0.43 -0.61 -6.48
C GLU A 150 1.45 -1.52 -7.17
N SER A 151 1.23 -2.83 -7.05
CA SER A 151 2.08 -3.85 -7.67
C SER A 151 1.29 -5.14 -7.82
N ALA A 152 1.33 -5.75 -9.02
CA ALA A 152 0.68 -7.02 -9.33
C ALA A 152 -0.80 -7.14 -8.88
N GLY A 153 -1.57 -6.06 -9.05
CA GLY A 153 -3.00 -6.02 -8.73
C GLY A 153 -3.31 -5.81 -7.24
N SER A 154 -2.32 -5.81 -6.35
CA SER A 154 -2.49 -5.40 -4.96
C SER A 154 -2.00 -3.97 -4.73
N ALA A 155 -2.47 -3.35 -3.65
CA ALA A 155 -2.16 -1.97 -3.33
C ALA A 155 -2.02 -1.71 -1.82
N ILE A 156 -1.24 -0.69 -1.48
CA ILE A 156 -1.28 -0.03 -0.18
C ILE A 156 -1.78 1.40 -0.40
N GLU A 157 -2.77 1.84 0.36
CA GLU A 157 -3.13 3.25 0.46
C GLU A 157 -2.86 3.78 1.87
N LEU A 158 -2.12 4.87 1.97
CA LEU A 158 -1.83 5.57 3.21
C LEU A 158 -2.61 6.87 3.23
N TYR A 159 -3.46 7.05 4.25
CA TYR A 159 -4.19 8.29 4.46
C TYR A 159 -3.82 8.94 5.78
N TYR A 160 -3.67 10.27 5.75
CA TYR A 160 -3.75 11.13 6.92
C TYR A 160 -5.08 11.88 6.87
N PHE A 161 -5.80 11.86 7.98
CA PHE A 161 -7.02 12.61 8.17
C PHE A 161 -6.93 13.48 9.43
N ALA A 162 -7.38 14.72 9.33
CA ALA A 162 -7.58 15.59 10.46
C ALA A 162 -8.90 16.36 10.33
N ALA A 163 -9.60 16.51 11.45
CA ALA A 163 -10.76 17.37 11.60
C ALA A 163 -10.59 18.21 12.86
N GLU A 164 -10.57 19.54 12.70
CA GLU A 164 -10.16 20.44 13.77
C GLU A 164 -11.07 21.67 13.83
N ASP A 165 -11.49 22.02 15.05
CA ASP A 165 -12.10 23.29 15.41
C ASP A 165 -11.32 23.91 16.60
N PRO A 166 -11.63 25.13 17.07
CA PRO A 166 -10.89 25.75 18.18
C PRO A 166 -10.89 24.97 19.51
N LYS A 167 -11.78 24.00 19.70
CA LYS A 167 -11.98 23.21 20.93
C LYS A 167 -11.65 21.73 20.74
N ASN A 168 -11.87 21.19 19.55
CA ASN A 168 -11.79 19.77 19.26
C ASN A 168 -10.80 19.48 18.15
N VAL A 169 -10.00 18.45 18.35
CA VAL A 169 -9.01 18.01 17.38
C VAL A 169 -9.07 16.50 17.28
N PHE A 170 -9.34 16.01 16.07
CA PHE A 170 -9.28 14.60 15.74
C PHE A 170 -8.25 14.40 14.62
N ARG A 171 -7.37 13.42 14.81
CA ARG A 171 -6.35 13.03 13.81
C ARG A 171 -6.20 11.53 13.76
N SER A 172 -5.97 11.01 12.57
CA SER A 172 -5.70 9.59 12.35
C SER A 172 -4.83 9.38 11.14
N VAL A 173 -4.05 8.30 11.17
CA VAL A 173 -3.38 7.73 10.01
C VAL A 173 -3.96 6.36 9.76
N SER A 174 -4.28 6.01 8.52
CA SER A 174 -4.78 4.69 8.16
C SER A 174 -4.00 4.10 7.00
N LEU A 175 -3.64 2.82 7.11
CA LEU A 175 -3.05 2.02 6.03
C LEU A 175 -4.07 1.01 5.54
N HIS A 176 -4.34 1.00 4.24
CA HIS A 176 -5.27 0.08 3.58
C HIS A 176 -4.50 -0.82 2.65
N TYR A 177 -4.32 -2.08 3.04
CA TYR A 177 -3.79 -3.14 2.20
C TYR A 177 -4.95 -3.76 1.42
N LYS A 178 -4.85 -3.79 0.09
CA LYS A 178 -5.86 -4.35 -0.80
C LYS A 178 -5.22 -5.45 -1.62
N GLY A 179 -5.77 -6.66 -1.54
CA GLY A 179 -5.29 -7.80 -2.32
C GLY A 179 -5.62 -7.67 -3.80
N PRO A 180 -5.03 -8.53 -4.64
CA PRO A 180 -5.44 -8.66 -6.03
C PRO A 180 -6.94 -8.91 -6.11
N ALA A 181 -7.62 -8.25 -7.06
CA ALA A 181 -8.99 -8.59 -7.36
C ALA A 181 -9.06 -10.10 -7.63
N SER A 182 -9.84 -10.84 -6.83
CA SER A 182 -10.11 -12.23 -7.09
C SER A 182 -10.66 -12.35 -8.51
N ALA A 183 -9.98 -13.11 -9.38
CA ALA A 183 -10.48 -13.40 -10.72
C ALA A 183 -11.94 -13.89 -10.61
N PRO A 184 -12.85 -13.48 -11.52
CA PRO A 184 -14.21 -13.98 -11.49
C PRO A 184 -14.16 -15.51 -11.58
N VAL A 185 -14.83 -16.17 -10.63
CA VAL A 185 -15.08 -17.61 -10.66
C VAL A 185 -15.86 -17.89 -11.94
N GLY A 186 -15.18 -18.38 -12.98
CA GLY A 186 -15.81 -18.67 -14.27
C GLY A 186 -14.91 -18.57 -15.50
N ALA A 187 -13.72 -17.99 -15.42
CA ALA A 187 -12.77 -18.01 -16.54
C ALA A 187 -11.89 -19.28 -16.48
N ALA A 188 -12.45 -20.42 -16.87
CA ALA A 188 -11.66 -21.54 -17.37
C ALA A 188 -11.44 -21.36 -18.89
N PRO A 189 -10.28 -21.78 -19.44
CA PRO A 189 -10.03 -21.77 -20.88
C PRO A 189 -10.97 -22.70 -21.66
#